data_AF-A0AAN9BFW7-F1
#
_entry.id   AF-A0AAN9BFW7-F1
#
_cell.length_a   1.000
_cell.length_b   1.000
_cell.length_c   1.000
_cell.angle_alpha   90.00
_cell.angle_beta   90.00
_cell.angle_gamma   90.00
#
_symmetry.space_group_name_H-M   'P 1'
#
loop_
_entity.id
_entity.type
_entity.pdbx_description
1 polymer ?
#
loop_
_entity_poly.entity_id
_entity_poly.type
_entity_poly.pdbx_seq_one_letter_code
_entity_poly.pdbx_strand_id
1 'polypeptide(L)'
;MAKDGLRSRSFKGVSGIQEIECSGSEVDGDFATGLLSTILYTVDGGKVVASANFATKTCLTTDTFASCVIDESDWRRTGVRALVLDLKEQESREYGCNVTAFSSVGKPVTFSWIIPVTRPRE
;
A
#
# COMPACT_ATOMS: atom_id res chain seq x y z
N MET A 1 -1.77 6.65 10.98
CA MET A 1 -2.10 5.44 11.78
C MET A 1 -1.56 4.24 11.02
N ALA A 2 -0.99 3.23 11.70
CA ALA A 2 -0.55 1.99 11.07
C ALA A 2 -1.59 0.90 11.38
N LYS A 3 -2.08 0.24 10.35
CA LYS A 3 -2.77 -1.05 10.47
C LYS A 3 -2.02 -1.98 9.54
N ASP A 4 -1.42 -3.00 10.11
CA ASP A 4 -0.53 -4.01 9.53
C ASP A 4 -0.45 -3.98 7.99
N GLY A 5 0.72 -3.75 7.39
CA GLY A 5 0.87 -3.69 5.92
C GLY A 5 0.43 -2.37 5.25
N LEU A 6 -0.42 -1.55 5.88
CA LEU A 6 -0.85 -0.23 5.39
C LEU A 6 -0.57 0.89 6.40
N ARG A 7 0.19 1.90 5.98
CA ARG A 7 0.57 3.03 6.83
C ARG A 7 0.51 4.36 6.11
N SER A 8 0.24 5.42 6.87
CA SER A 8 0.31 6.81 6.42
C SER A 8 1.21 7.65 7.31
N ARG A 9 1.91 8.60 6.70
CA ARG A 9 2.75 9.60 7.38
C ARG A 9 2.80 10.90 6.57
N SER A 10 3.18 12.00 7.21
CA SER A 10 3.52 13.23 6.49
C SER A 10 4.81 13.04 5.68
N PHE A 11 4.79 13.44 4.41
CA PHE A 11 5.92 13.24 3.53
C PHE A 11 7.04 14.23 3.87
N LYS A 12 8.18 13.72 4.36
CA LYS A 12 9.37 14.52 4.70
C LYS A 12 9.07 15.73 5.60
N GLY A 13 8.07 15.60 6.49
CA GLY A 13 7.67 16.69 7.40
C GLY A 13 6.77 17.76 6.80
N VAL A 14 6.34 17.62 5.53
CA VAL A 14 5.37 18.53 4.92
C VAL A 14 3.95 18.11 5.31
N SER A 15 3.29 18.87 6.18
CA SER A 15 1.95 18.58 6.73
C SER A 15 0.87 18.47 5.65
N GLY A 16 0.99 19.26 4.57
CA GLY A 16 0.06 19.24 3.44
C GLY A 16 0.17 18.01 2.52
N ILE A 17 1.17 17.15 2.70
CA ILE A 17 1.41 15.99 1.85
C ILE A 17 1.43 14.73 2.70
N GLN A 18 0.51 13.81 2.43
CA GLN A 18 0.50 12.50 3.08
C GLN A 18 1.10 11.45 2.16
N GLU A 19 2.08 10.71 2.67
CA GLU A 19 2.61 9.52 2.02
C GLU A 19 1.89 8.29 2.59
N ILE A 20 1.37 7.46 1.70
CA ILE A 20 0.75 6.18 2.02
C ILE A 20 1.66 5.07 1.51
N GLU A 21 1.87 4.06 2.32
CA GLU A 21 2.61 2.86 1.96
C GLU A 21 1.77 1.61 2.22
N CYS A 22 1.70 0.76 1.20
CA CYS A 22 1.07 -0.56 1.22
C CYS A 22 2.14 -1.60 0.89
N SER A 23 2.41 -2.55 1.79
CA SER A 23 3.54 -3.49 1.65
C SER A 23 3.27 -4.84 2.32
N GLY A 24 4.07 -5.84 1.96
CA GLY A 24 4.04 -7.17 2.57
C GLY A 24 4.73 -7.31 3.93
N SER A 25 5.18 -6.21 4.56
CA SER A 25 6.07 -6.28 5.74
C SER A 25 5.47 -7.05 6.92
N GLU A 26 4.15 -6.94 7.11
CA GLU A 26 3.41 -7.53 8.23
C GLU A 26 2.63 -8.81 7.85
N VAL A 27 2.89 -9.40 6.67
CA VAL A 27 2.28 -10.68 6.30
C VAL A 27 2.93 -11.81 7.12
N ASP A 28 2.15 -12.66 7.76
CA ASP A 28 2.61 -13.70 8.68
C ASP A 28 3.65 -14.67 8.05
N GLY A 29 4.44 -15.34 8.89
CA GLY A 29 5.48 -16.30 8.50
C GLY A 29 4.95 -17.55 7.80
N ASP A 30 3.68 -17.91 8.01
CA ASP A 30 3.01 -19.05 7.33
C ASP A 30 2.89 -18.86 5.80
N PHE A 31 3.20 -17.66 5.30
CA PHE A 31 3.18 -17.27 3.89
C PHE A 31 4.59 -17.23 3.28
N ALA A 32 5.42 -18.21 3.67
CA ALA A 32 6.83 -18.33 3.32
C ALA A 32 7.13 -18.49 1.81
N THR A 33 6.11 -18.68 0.96
CA THR A 33 6.26 -18.96 -0.47
C THR A 33 6.14 -17.72 -1.36
N GLY A 34 5.95 -16.54 -0.77
CA GLY A 34 6.23 -15.24 -1.41
C GLY A 34 5.00 -14.42 -1.80
N LEU A 35 5.28 -13.13 -2.01
CA LEU A 35 4.31 -12.13 -2.44
C LEU A 35 3.94 -12.32 -3.92
N LEU A 36 2.65 -12.25 -4.23
CA LEU A 36 2.14 -12.22 -5.60
C LEU A 36 1.93 -10.80 -6.08
N SER A 37 1.20 -10.01 -5.29
CA SER A 37 0.83 -8.65 -5.66
C SER A 37 0.53 -7.77 -4.45
N THR A 38 0.61 -6.48 -4.69
CA THR A 38 0.23 -5.43 -3.75
C THR A 38 -0.57 -4.38 -4.48
N ILE A 39 -1.72 -3.99 -3.96
CA ILE A 39 -2.64 -3.04 -4.59
C ILE A 39 -3.05 -2.01 -3.54
N LEU A 40 -2.75 -0.75 -3.82
CA LEU A 40 -3.25 0.42 -3.09
C LEU A 40 -4.42 1.01 -3.87
N TYR A 41 -5.53 1.27 -3.20
CA TYR A 41 -6.75 1.79 -3.82
C TYR A 41 -7.48 2.80 -2.92
N THR A 42 -8.33 3.63 -3.51
CA THR A 42 -9.30 4.46 -2.76
C THR A 42 -10.49 3.60 -2.37
N VAL A 43 -10.92 3.65 -1.12
CA VAL A 43 -12.09 2.87 -0.67
C VAL A 43 -13.35 3.37 -1.37
N ASP A 44 -13.51 4.69 -1.47
CA ASP A 44 -14.54 5.30 -2.28
C ASP A 44 -14.25 5.05 -3.78
N GLY A 45 -15.22 4.46 -4.48
CA GLY A 45 -15.12 4.09 -5.89
C GLY A 45 -14.17 2.93 -6.23
N GLY A 46 -13.38 2.41 -5.28
CA GLY A 46 -12.49 1.26 -5.51
C GLY A 46 -11.35 1.52 -6.51
N LYS A 47 -10.98 2.78 -6.74
CA LYS A 47 -10.01 3.14 -7.78
C LYS A 47 -8.61 2.72 -7.38
N VAL A 48 -7.93 1.94 -8.23
CA VAL A 48 -6.53 1.59 -8.04
C VAL A 48 -5.68 2.85 -8.14
N VAL A 49 -4.86 3.11 -7.12
CA VAL A 49 -3.89 4.22 -7.06
C VAL A 49 -2.54 3.73 -7.56
N ALA A 50 -2.09 2.59 -7.04
CA ALA A 50 -0.85 1.95 -7.43
C ALA A 50 -0.93 0.45 -7.21
N SER A 51 -0.23 -0.32 -8.03
CA SER A 51 -0.06 -1.76 -7.81
C SER A 51 1.32 -2.24 -8.23
N ALA A 52 1.80 -3.26 -7.53
CA ALA A 52 2.97 -4.04 -7.87
C ALA A 52 2.56 -5.49 -8.07
N ASN A 53 2.96 -6.09 -9.18
CA ASN A 53 2.84 -7.52 -9.45
C ASN A 53 4.24 -8.12 -9.47
N PHE A 54 4.50 -9.03 -8.54
CA PHE A 54 5.81 -9.66 -8.38
C PHE A 54 6.11 -10.65 -9.51
N ALA A 55 5.11 -11.44 -9.92
CA ALA A 55 5.28 -12.47 -10.95
C ALA A 55 5.60 -11.86 -12.33
N THR A 56 4.95 -10.76 -12.68
CA THR A 56 5.17 -10.07 -13.97
C THR A 56 6.17 -8.93 -13.87
N LYS A 57 6.75 -8.69 -12.69
CA LYS A 57 7.64 -7.55 -12.38
C LYS A 57 7.06 -6.21 -12.84
N THR A 58 5.75 -6.04 -12.71
CA THR A 58 5.03 -4.86 -13.22
C THR A 58 4.67 -3.92 -12.08
N CYS A 59 4.94 -2.63 -12.28
CA CYS A 59 4.43 -1.55 -11.44
C CYS A 59 3.43 -0.73 -12.28
N LEU A 60 2.22 -0.53 -11.76
CA LEU A 60 1.21 0.30 -12.38
C LEU A 60 0.87 1.46 -11.44
N THR A 61 0.83 2.67 -12.00
CA THR A 61 0.45 3.91 -11.30
C THR A 61 -0.56 4.63 -12.18
N THR A 62 -1.70 5.02 -11.63
CA THR A 62 -2.83 5.52 -12.43
C THR A 62 -2.95 7.04 -12.40
N ASP A 63 -3.05 7.65 -11.21
CA ASP A 63 -3.51 9.04 -11.06
C ASP A 63 -2.78 9.85 -10.00
N THR A 64 -1.65 9.34 -9.48
CA THR A 64 -0.96 9.96 -8.35
C THR A 64 0.54 9.75 -8.47
N PHE A 65 1.32 10.63 -7.84
CA PHE A 65 2.76 10.40 -7.61
C PHE A 65 2.91 9.13 -6.77
N ALA A 66 3.20 8.04 -7.45
CA ALA A 66 3.32 6.73 -6.85
C ALA A 66 4.60 6.04 -7.31
N SER A 67 5.07 5.11 -6.50
CA SER A 67 6.27 4.33 -6.77
C SER A 67 6.09 2.92 -6.23
N CYS A 68 6.70 1.94 -6.89
CA CYS A 68 6.78 0.58 -6.39
C CYS A 68 8.24 0.24 -6.03
N VAL A 69 8.41 -0.59 -5.00
CA VAL A 69 9.65 -1.29 -4.71
C VAL A 69 9.36 -2.77 -4.89
N ILE A 70 10.13 -3.45 -5.73
CA ILE A 70 10.08 -4.90 -5.89
C ILE A 70 11.45 -5.42 -5.46
N ASP A 71 11.48 -6.10 -4.31
CA ASP A 71 12.68 -6.71 -3.74
C ASP A 71 12.62 -8.22 -3.95
N GLU A 72 13.46 -8.72 -4.85
CA GLU A 72 13.53 -10.15 -5.20
C GLU A 72 14.19 -11.00 -4.11
N SER A 73 14.96 -10.37 -3.21
CA SER A 73 15.68 -11.04 -2.13
C SER A 73 14.83 -11.16 -0.85
N ASP A 74 13.95 -10.19 -0.63
CA ASP A 74 13.06 -10.12 0.52
C ASP A 74 11.70 -9.56 0.09
N TRP A 75 10.77 -10.46 -0.23
CA TRP A 75 9.43 -10.08 -0.71
C TRP A 75 8.67 -9.20 0.29
N ARG A 76 9.03 -9.23 1.59
CA ARG A 76 8.39 -8.39 2.63
C ARG A 76 8.68 -6.91 2.44
N ARG A 77 9.77 -6.58 1.75
CA ARG A 77 10.14 -5.20 1.38
C ARG A 77 9.47 -4.74 0.10
N THR A 78 8.81 -5.64 -0.62
CA THR A 78 8.03 -5.28 -1.79
C THR A 78 6.75 -4.56 -1.37
N GLY A 79 6.46 -3.46 -2.06
CA GLY A 79 5.30 -2.64 -1.76
C GLY A 79 5.16 -1.45 -2.71
N VAL A 80 4.10 -0.69 -2.50
CA VAL A 80 3.78 0.52 -3.24
C VAL A 80 3.63 1.70 -2.30
N ARG A 81 4.01 2.87 -2.79
CA ARG A 81 3.84 4.16 -2.11
C ARG A 81 3.11 5.13 -3.02
N ALA A 82 2.33 6.02 -2.42
CA ALA A 82 1.69 7.12 -3.12
C ALA A 82 1.65 8.39 -2.26
N LEU A 83 1.70 9.56 -2.90
CA LEU A 83 1.58 10.87 -2.25
C LEU A 83 0.20 11.46 -2.49
N VAL A 84 -0.51 11.76 -1.40
CA VAL A 84 -1.79 12.47 -1.42
C VAL A 84 -1.52 13.95 -1.17
N LEU A 85 -1.88 14.78 -2.15
CA LEU A 85 -1.55 16.21 -2.20
C LEU A 85 -2.79 17.11 -2.07
N ASP A 86 -3.98 16.56 -2.28
CA ASP A 86 -5.22 17.30 -2.54
C ASP A 86 -6.19 17.31 -1.35
N LEU A 87 -5.80 16.73 -0.21
CA LEU A 87 -6.62 16.81 1.01
C LEU A 87 -6.68 18.26 1.49
N LYS A 88 -7.91 18.77 1.65
CA LYS A 88 -8.16 20.03 2.36
C LYS A 88 -7.79 19.85 3.83
N GLU A 89 -7.58 20.96 4.52
CA GLU A 89 -7.30 20.95 5.96
C GLU A 89 -8.39 20.19 6.71
N GLN A 90 -8.00 19.23 7.56
CA GLN A 90 -8.89 18.31 8.29
C GLN A 90 -9.72 17.37 7.41
N GLU A 91 -9.56 17.38 6.08
CA GLU A 91 -10.15 16.37 5.21
C GLU A 91 -9.51 15.01 5.49
N SER A 92 -10.36 13.98 5.49
CA SER A 92 -9.95 12.60 5.63
C SER A 92 -10.50 11.78 4.47
N ARG A 93 -9.64 10.95 3.87
CA ARG A 93 -10.01 10.02 2.80
C ARG A 93 -9.55 8.61 3.15
N GLU A 94 -10.39 7.62 2.90
CA GLU A 94 -10.08 6.22 3.18
C GLU A 94 -9.31 5.57 2.02
N TYR A 95 -8.23 4.90 2.38
CA TYR A 95 -7.41 4.12 1.47
C TYR A 95 -7.34 2.67 1.91
N GLY A 96 -7.37 1.78 0.94
CA GLY A 96 -7.28 0.35 1.12
C GLY A 96 -6.00 -0.23 0.54
N CYS A 97 -5.53 -1.31 1.14
CA CYS A 97 -4.35 -2.07 0.72
C CYS A 97 -4.72 -3.54 0.66
N ASN A 98 -4.53 -4.14 -0.51
CA ASN A 98 -4.61 -5.59 -0.67
C ASN A 98 -3.22 -6.14 -0.96
N VAL A 99 -2.81 -7.12 -0.17
CA VAL A 99 -1.58 -7.88 -0.37
C VAL A 99 -1.95 -9.32 -0.61
N THR A 100 -1.56 -9.88 -1.76
CA THR A 100 -1.78 -11.28 -2.06
C THR A 100 -0.46 -12.03 -1.96
N ALA A 101 -0.43 -13.14 -1.22
CA ALA A 101 0.73 -14.02 -1.07
C ALA A 101 0.31 -15.49 -1.15
N PHE A 102 1.26 -16.39 -1.34
CA PHE A 102 1.01 -17.82 -1.22
C PHE A 102 1.20 -18.29 0.22
N SER A 103 0.32 -19.17 0.69
CA SER A 103 0.54 -19.93 1.92
C SER A 103 1.57 -21.03 1.72
N SER A 104 2.04 -21.62 2.81
CA SER A 104 2.92 -22.80 2.82
C SER A 104 2.39 -23.99 2.00
N VAL A 105 1.05 -24.11 1.84
CA VAL A 105 0.40 -25.15 1.02
C VAL A 105 0.11 -24.72 -0.42
N GLY A 106 0.66 -23.57 -0.86
CA GLY A 106 0.55 -23.06 -2.23
C GLY A 106 -0.80 -22.44 -2.59
N LYS A 107 -1.66 -22.14 -1.60
CA LYS A 107 -2.93 -21.44 -1.86
C LYS A 107 -2.73 -19.92 -1.78
N PRO A 108 -3.25 -19.13 -2.74
CA PRO A 108 -3.20 -17.68 -2.64
C PRO A 108 -4.12 -17.19 -1.52
N VAL A 109 -3.64 -16.25 -0.73
CA VAL A 109 -4.37 -15.58 0.35
C VAL A 109 -4.18 -14.08 0.20
N THR A 110 -5.26 -13.33 0.37
CA THR A 110 -5.26 -11.87 0.33
C THR A 110 -5.48 -11.31 1.71
N PHE A 111 -4.58 -10.42 2.12
CA PHE A 111 -4.69 -9.59 3.31
C PHE A 111 -5.17 -8.21 2.93
N SER A 112 -6.11 -7.68 3.69
CA SER A 112 -6.78 -6.42 3.37
C SER A 112 -6.80 -5.49 4.58
N TRP A 113 -6.35 -4.26 4.36
CA TRP A 113 -6.35 -3.22 5.39
C TRP A 113 -6.91 -1.93 4.85
N ILE A 114 -7.54 -1.16 5.74
CA ILE A 114 -8.11 0.16 5.44
C ILE A 114 -7.68 1.12 6.53
N ILE A 115 -7.16 2.28 6.12
CA ILE A 115 -6.86 3.39 7.02
C ILE A 115 -7.50 4.69 6.54
N PRO A 116 -7.97 5.55 7.46
CA PRO A 116 -8.21 6.94 7.16
C PRO A 116 -6.88 7.68 7.00
N VAL A 117 -6.76 8.52 5.97
CA VAL A 117 -5.63 9.41 5.75
C VAL A 117 -6.15 10.83 5.84
N THR A 118 -5.70 11.53 6.87
CA THR A 118 -6.19 12.86 7.23
C THR A 118 -5.06 13.87 7.09
N ARG A 119 -5.36 15.04 6.51
CA ARG A 119 -4.43 16.18 6.57
C ARG A 119 -4.51 16.84 7.94
N PRO A 120 -3.41 16.92 8.71
CA PRO A 120 -3.41 17.61 9.99
C PRO A 120 -3.69 19.10 9.84
N ARG A 121 -4.20 19.71 10.91
CA ARG A 121 -4.34 21.16 11.03
C ARG A 121 -2.96 21.82 11.07
N GLU A 122 -2.78 22.94 10.38
CA GLU A 122 -1.57 23.78 10.50
C GLU A 122 -1.57 24.61 11.78
#